data_AF-A0A8B7NAV3-F1
#
_entry.id   AF-A0A8B7NAV3-F1
#
_cell.length_a   1.000
_cell.length_b   1.000
_cell.length_c   1.000
_cell.angle_alpha   90.00
_cell.angle_beta   90.00
_cell.angle_gamma   90.00
#
_symmetry.space_group_name_H-M   'P 1'
#
loop_
_entity.id
_entity.type
_entity.pdbx_description
1 polymer ?
#
loop_
_entity_poly.entity_id
_entity_poly.type
_entity_poly.pdbx_seq_one_letter_code
_entity_poly.pdbx_strand_id
1 'polypeptide(L)'
;MYLVLIAVWVCGLGSASASVGDRSNEFRGCLYVCRFNNCSQEFAADPYRGGVSSVESSSEDWSALLHRTCTDECRYHCMWVTTRLFLEDDRDTPQFYGKWPFIRILGLDEPASVLFSLMNLLGHCHGLWRLHCSLPSHAPMFSTWRNYALVSINAWFWSAVFHARDLVFTERLDYFSALSMVLYSLYALCIRAVGRGRDHIKQSVGAACVALYAYHIWYLTHKHFDYSYNMKVNVTIGDVHLLLLDAHALWHLCTVPLPLYWYRFVIADCQYILDKTEAYRETPYHRLHQRSFKPFVGE
;
A
#
# COMPACT_ATOMS: atom_id res chain seq x y z
N MET A 1 16.71 -17.49 16.40
CA MET A 1 15.91 -16.81 15.37
C MET A 1 14.43 -16.68 15.75
N TYR A 2 13.79 -17.72 16.30
CA TYR A 2 12.39 -17.64 16.79
C TYR A 2 12.17 -16.70 17.99
N LEU A 3 13.16 -16.54 18.87
CA LEU A 3 13.04 -15.70 20.07
C LEU A 3 13.12 -14.19 19.79
N VAL A 4 13.74 -13.78 18.69
CA VAL A 4 13.82 -12.35 18.29
C VAL A 4 12.47 -11.85 17.78
N LEU A 5 11.71 -12.71 17.09
CA LEU A 5 10.37 -12.39 16.57
C LEU A 5 9.32 -12.26 17.70
N ILE A 6 9.50 -12.95 18.82
CA ILE A 6 8.61 -12.88 19.98
C ILE A 6 8.93 -11.66 20.85
N ALA A 7 10.20 -11.28 20.99
CA ALA A 7 10.60 -10.12 21.80
C ALA A 7 10.14 -8.77 21.22
N VAL A 8 10.08 -8.64 19.89
CA VAL A 8 9.50 -7.46 19.23
C VAL A 8 7.98 -7.37 19.43
N TRP A 9 7.32 -8.50 19.69
CA TRP A 9 5.86 -8.62 19.79
C TRP A 9 5.26 -8.07 21.10
N VAL A 10 6.06 -7.88 22.16
CA VAL A 10 5.54 -7.59 23.52
C VAL A 10 5.64 -6.11 23.93
N CYS A 11 6.47 -5.28 23.29
CA CYS A 11 6.76 -3.92 23.80
C CYS A 11 5.87 -2.79 23.24
N GLY A 12 4.71 -3.09 22.66
CA GLY A 12 3.98 -2.13 21.83
C GLY A 12 2.64 -1.59 22.33
N LEU A 13 2.12 -2.01 23.49
CA LEU A 13 0.78 -1.64 23.97
C LEU A 13 0.77 -0.24 24.62
N GLY A 14 1.04 0.79 23.81
CA GLY A 14 0.71 2.17 24.19
C GLY A 14 -0.76 2.44 23.93
N SER A 15 -1.42 3.16 24.85
CA SER A 15 -2.78 3.67 24.60
C SER A 15 -2.74 4.68 23.44
N ALA A 16 -3.51 4.44 22.39
CA ALA A 16 -3.66 5.39 21.30
C ALA A 16 -4.38 6.65 21.82
N SER A 17 -3.71 7.80 21.80
CA SER A 17 -4.31 9.08 22.11
C SER A 17 -4.84 9.73 20.84
N ALA A 18 -6.01 10.37 20.91
CA ALA A 18 -6.50 11.19 19.80
C ALA A 18 -5.49 12.31 19.49
N SER A 19 -5.45 12.75 18.22
CA SER A 19 -4.50 13.76 17.78
C SER A 19 -4.69 15.08 18.54
N VAL A 20 -3.65 15.91 18.60
CA VAL A 20 -3.69 17.19 19.33
C VAL A 20 -4.81 18.09 18.80
N GLY A 21 -5.01 18.12 17.48
CA GLY A 21 -6.08 18.88 16.84
C GLY A 21 -7.48 18.39 17.21
N ASP A 22 -7.71 17.08 17.25
CA ASP A 22 -9.02 16.49 17.61
C ASP A 22 -9.45 16.81 19.05
N ARG A 23 -8.47 17.04 19.93
CA ARG A 23 -8.69 17.36 21.35
C ARG A 23 -8.81 18.86 21.60
N SER A 24 -8.45 19.71 20.65
CA SER A 24 -8.52 21.17 20.79
C SER A 24 -9.97 21.64 20.94
N ASN A 25 -10.19 22.64 21.79
CA ASN A 25 -11.52 23.19 22.03
C ASN A 25 -12.01 23.96 20.81
N GLU A 26 -11.09 24.62 20.12
CA GLU A 26 -11.26 25.36 18.88
C GLU A 26 -11.88 24.47 17.79
N PHE A 27 -11.28 23.30 17.55
CA PHE A 27 -11.76 22.35 16.56
C PHE A 27 -13.12 21.76 16.93
N ARG A 28 -13.28 21.31 18.19
CA ARG A 28 -14.52 20.69 18.66
C ARG A 28 -15.70 21.67 18.64
N GLY A 29 -15.46 22.91 19.06
CA GLY A 29 -16.45 23.99 19.03
C GLY A 29 -16.89 24.32 17.60
N CYS A 30 -15.93 24.53 16.70
CA CYS A 30 -16.23 24.76 15.29
C CYS A 30 -17.04 23.59 14.70
N LEU A 31 -16.60 22.35 14.94
CA LEU A 31 -17.23 21.16 14.36
C LEU A 31 -18.68 21.00 14.84
N TYR A 32 -18.93 21.26 16.12
CA TYR A 32 -20.28 21.24 16.68
C TYR A 32 -21.19 22.27 16.01
N VAL A 33 -20.74 23.53 15.92
CA VAL A 33 -21.52 24.63 15.31
C VAL A 33 -21.76 24.37 13.82
N CYS A 34 -20.73 23.95 13.08
CA CYS A 34 -20.86 23.66 11.65
C CYS A 34 -21.87 22.55 11.39
N ARG A 35 -21.78 21.43 12.13
CA ARG A 35 -22.73 20.31 11.96
C ARG A 35 -24.15 20.70 12.35
N PHE A 36 -24.31 21.45 13.44
CA PHE A 36 -25.62 21.88 13.92
C PHE A 36 -26.33 22.77 12.89
N ASN A 37 -25.61 23.75 12.33
CA ASN A 37 -26.19 24.69 11.36
C ASN A 37 -26.39 24.07 9.98
N ASN A 38 -25.41 23.31 9.49
CA ASN A 38 -25.34 22.94 8.06
C ASN A 38 -25.71 21.48 7.79
N CYS A 39 -25.50 20.57 8.75
CA CYS A 39 -25.76 19.14 8.59
C CYS A 39 -27.06 18.68 9.23
N SER A 40 -27.95 19.62 9.56
CA SER A 40 -29.27 19.37 10.13
C SER A 40 -30.19 18.54 9.20
N GLN A 41 -29.87 18.44 7.91
CA GLN A 41 -30.55 17.56 6.97
C GLN A 41 -30.15 16.06 7.07
N GLU A 42 -29.04 15.70 7.73
CA GLU A 42 -28.76 14.27 8.07
C GLU A 42 -29.74 13.75 9.14
N PHE A 43 -30.47 14.63 9.85
CA PHE A 43 -31.60 14.31 10.72
C PHE A 43 -32.97 14.46 10.03
N ALA A 44 -33.02 14.93 8.78
CA ALA A 44 -34.25 15.21 8.03
C ALA A 44 -34.55 14.17 6.93
N ALA A 45 -34.12 12.92 7.12
CA ALA A 45 -34.74 11.77 6.47
C ALA A 45 -36.11 11.40 7.13
N ASP A 46 -36.76 12.38 7.76
CA ASP A 46 -38.18 12.35 8.12
C ASP A 46 -38.96 13.01 6.96
N PRO A 47 -39.98 12.35 6.36
CA PRO A 47 -40.66 12.82 5.15
C PRO A 47 -41.41 14.17 5.27
N TYR A 48 -41.40 14.84 6.43
CA TYR A 48 -42.36 15.91 6.74
C TYR A 48 -41.82 17.32 6.99
N ARG A 49 -40.53 17.63 6.77
CA ARG A 49 -40.06 19.03 6.87
C ARG A 49 -39.37 19.55 5.62
N GLY A 50 -40.08 20.48 4.97
CA GLY A 50 -39.63 21.27 3.83
C GLY A 50 -38.37 22.10 4.12
N GLY A 51 -37.57 22.22 3.08
CA GLY A 51 -36.18 22.62 3.12
C GLY A 51 -35.91 24.07 3.49
N VAL A 52 -34.69 24.26 3.99
CA VAL A 52 -33.96 25.52 3.94
C VAL A 52 -32.59 25.21 3.36
N SER A 53 -32.37 25.71 2.15
CA SER A 53 -31.10 25.69 1.43
C SER A 53 -30.26 26.88 1.89
N SER A 54 -28.98 26.67 2.20
CA SER A 54 -27.90 27.61 1.86
C SER A 54 -26.55 27.06 2.30
N VAL A 55 -25.89 26.35 1.38
CA VAL A 55 -24.48 26.60 1.12
C VAL A 55 -24.35 26.63 -0.41
N GLU A 56 -23.89 27.77 -0.94
CA GLU A 56 -23.30 27.87 -2.28
C GLU A 56 -22.16 26.86 -2.36
N SER A 57 -22.48 25.68 -2.88
CA SER A 57 -21.49 24.65 -3.18
C SER A 57 -20.87 25.00 -4.53
N SER A 58 -19.88 25.89 -4.55
CA SER A 58 -19.04 26.10 -5.73
C SER A 58 -18.07 24.93 -5.99
N SER A 59 -18.48 23.69 -5.69
CA SER A 59 -17.71 22.46 -5.90
C SER A 59 -18.62 21.24 -6.18
N GLU A 60 -19.79 21.44 -6.80
CA GLU A 60 -20.88 20.46 -6.92
C GLU A 60 -20.53 19.16 -7.68
N ASP A 61 -19.53 19.13 -8.57
CA ASP A 61 -19.24 17.90 -9.34
C ASP A 61 -18.33 16.90 -8.60
N TRP A 62 -17.35 17.37 -7.83
CA TRP A 62 -16.33 16.51 -7.22
C TRP A 62 -16.76 15.92 -5.87
N SER A 63 -17.59 16.65 -5.11
CA SER A 63 -18.12 16.18 -3.83
C SER A 63 -19.07 14.98 -4.01
N ALA A 64 -19.87 15.00 -5.07
CA ALA A 64 -20.74 13.90 -5.46
C ALA A 64 -19.95 12.68 -5.95
N LEU A 65 -18.93 12.90 -6.80
CA LEU A 65 -18.09 11.82 -7.34
C LEU A 65 -17.36 11.04 -6.23
N LEU A 66 -16.88 11.73 -5.19
CA LEU A 66 -16.11 11.15 -4.09
C LEU A 66 -16.95 10.87 -2.83
N HIS A 67 -18.28 10.91 -2.95
CA HIS A 67 -19.24 10.61 -1.87
C HIS A 67 -18.87 11.32 -0.55
N ARG A 68 -18.72 12.65 -0.60
CA ARG A 68 -18.42 13.45 0.60
C ARG A 68 -19.70 13.75 1.38
N THR A 69 -19.68 13.45 2.67
CA THR A 69 -20.80 13.78 3.58
C THR A 69 -20.70 15.22 4.05
N CYS A 70 -21.81 15.81 4.51
CA CYS A 70 -21.80 17.14 5.13
C CYS A 70 -20.84 17.18 6.34
N THR A 71 -20.83 16.08 7.10
CA THR A 71 -19.92 15.89 8.22
C THR A 71 -18.44 15.98 7.81
N ASP A 72 -18.07 15.46 6.64
CA ASP A 72 -16.69 15.51 6.14
C ASP A 72 -16.28 16.92 5.68
N GLU A 73 -17.21 17.69 5.13
CA GLU A 73 -16.99 19.09 4.78
C GLU A 73 -16.81 19.96 6.02
N CYS A 74 -17.64 19.76 7.06
CA CYS A 74 -17.46 20.44 8.34
C CYS A 74 -16.13 20.08 9.02
N ARG A 75 -15.68 18.83 8.94
CA ARG A 75 -14.35 18.43 9.46
C ARG A 75 -13.23 19.17 8.74
N TYR A 76 -13.28 19.20 7.41
CA TYR A 76 -12.27 19.88 6.60
C TYR A 76 -12.24 21.39 6.85
N HIS A 77 -13.41 22.02 6.88
CA HIS A 77 -13.54 23.44 7.19
C HIS A 77 -12.95 23.77 8.56
N CYS A 78 -13.37 23.05 9.60
CA CYS A 78 -12.92 23.33 10.96
C CYS A 78 -11.46 22.99 11.21
N MET A 79 -10.90 22.03 10.47
CA MET A 79 -9.46 21.76 10.46
C MET A 79 -8.69 22.99 10.01
N TRP A 80 -9.09 23.63 8.91
CA TRP A 80 -8.44 24.84 8.40
C TRP A 80 -8.68 26.07 9.26
N VAL A 81 -9.88 26.24 9.83
CA VAL A 81 -10.16 27.30 10.81
C VAL A 81 -9.23 27.17 12.01
N THR A 82 -9.15 25.97 12.60
CA THR A 82 -8.29 25.72 13.76
C THR A 82 -6.82 25.91 13.43
N THR A 83 -6.38 25.45 12.25
CA THR A 83 -4.99 25.63 11.79
C THR A 83 -4.63 27.10 11.70
N ARG A 84 -5.51 27.96 11.17
CA ARG A 84 -5.28 29.41 11.10
C ARG A 84 -5.18 30.05 12.49
N LEU A 85 -6.07 29.69 13.41
CA LEU A 85 -6.01 30.18 14.80
C LEU A 85 -4.69 29.81 15.48
N PHE A 86 -4.21 28.58 15.27
CA PHE A 86 -2.93 28.14 15.84
C PHE A 86 -1.76 28.94 15.27
N LEU A 87 -1.73 29.17 13.95
CA LEU A 87 -0.68 29.96 13.31
C LEU A 87 -0.72 31.43 13.73
N GLU A 88 -1.91 32.01 13.92
CA GLU A 88 -2.07 33.39 14.42
C GLU A 88 -1.55 33.55 15.86
N ASP A 89 -1.69 32.50 16.68
CA ASP A 89 -1.19 32.44 18.06
C ASP A 89 0.30 32.00 18.17
N ASP A 90 1.03 31.91 17.05
CA ASP A 90 2.41 31.41 16.98
C ASP A 90 2.59 29.98 17.55
N ARG A 91 1.56 29.14 17.38
CA ARG A 91 1.56 27.72 17.77
C ARG A 91 1.82 26.82 16.55
N ASP A 92 2.48 25.70 16.78
CA ASP A 92 2.69 24.68 15.75
C ASP A 92 1.36 24.12 15.24
N THR A 93 1.30 23.85 13.93
CA THR A 93 0.12 23.24 13.30
C THR A 93 -0.13 21.85 13.88
N PRO A 94 -1.31 21.56 14.44
CA PRO A 94 -1.60 20.25 14.98
C PRO A 94 -2.05 19.28 13.88
N GLN A 95 -1.91 17.98 14.13
CA GLN A 95 -2.56 16.94 13.33
C GLN A 95 -4.03 16.81 13.74
N PHE A 96 -4.88 16.44 12.77
CA PHE A 96 -6.31 16.16 12.93
C PHE A 96 -6.61 14.77 12.38
N TYR A 97 -7.28 13.93 13.15
CA TYR A 97 -7.50 12.51 12.84
C TYR A 97 -6.21 11.77 12.42
N GLY A 98 -5.05 12.17 12.97
CA GLY A 98 -3.73 11.60 12.64
C GLY A 98 -3.14 12.08 11.32
N LYS A 99 -3.71 13.11 10.69
CA LYS A 99 -3.23 13.68 9.42
C LYS A 99 -2.89 15.16 9.55
N TRP A 100 -1.99 15.63 8.69
CA TRP A 100 -1.72 17.05 8.54
C TRP A 100 -2.82 17.74 7.70
N PRO A 101 -3.07 19.04 7.91
CA PRO A 101 -4.06 19.77 7.14
C PRO A 101 -3.59 19.98 5.69
N PHE A 102 -4.05 19.12 4.78
CA PHE A 102 -3.76 19.23 3.35
C PHE A 102 -4.81 20.03 2.59
N ILE A 103 -4.36 20.73 1.55
CA ILE A 103 -5.24 21.45 0.64
C ILE A 103 -5.79 20.46 -0.38
N ARG A 104 -7.12 20.42 -0.54
CA ARG A 104 -7.76 19.57 -1.53
C ARG A 104 -7.61 20.18 -2.92
N ILE A 105 -7.25 19.37 -3.90
CA ILE A 105 -7.15 19.78 -5.32
C ILE A 105 -7.98 18.80 -6.14
N LEU A 106 -8.90 19.30 -6.98
CA LEU A 106 -9.83 18.49 -7.77
C LEU A 106 -10.64 17.48 -6.92
N GLY A 107 -10.92 17.86 -5.66
CA GLY A 107 -11.62 17.00 -4.72
C GLY A 107 -10.77 15.88 -4.09
N LEU A 108 -9.48 15.73 -4.42
CA LEU A 108 -8.60 14.73 -3.79
C LEU A 108 -8.17 15.18 -2.39
N ASP A 109 -8.20 14.27 -1.41
CA ASP A 109 -7.75 14.55 -0.04
C ASP A 109 -6.23 14.78 0.03
N GLU A 110 -5.43 13.95 -0.65
CA GLU A 110 -3.96 14.00 -0.63
C GLU A 110 -3.38 13.98 -2.06
N PRO A 111 -3.46 15.08 -2.83
CA PRO A 111 -3.18 15.07 -4.28
C PRO A 111 -1.75 14.65 -4.64
N ALA A 112 -0.75 15.02 -3.83
CA ALA A 112 0.64 14.59 -4.03
C ALA A 112 0.82 13.08 -3.82
N SER A 113 0.24 12.53 -2.74
CA SER A 113 0.26 11.09 -2.46
C SER A 113 -0.43 10.30 -3.58
N VAL A 114 -1.57 10.78 -4.09
CA VAL A 114 -2.26 10.17 -5.26
C VAL A 114 -1.35 10.14 -6.48
N LEU A 115 -0.74 11.27 -6.83
CA LEU A 115 0.14 11.37 -8.00
C LEU A 115 1.31 10.39 -7.91
N PHE A 116 2.00 10.36 -6.76
CA PHE A 116 3.17 9.49 -6.61
C PHE A 116 2.80 8.00 -6.54
N SER A 117 1.66 7.64 -5.95
CA SER A 117 1.14 6.26 -6.01
C SER A 117 0.81 5.85 -7.45
N LEU A 118 0.21 6.73 -8.26
CA LEU A 118 -0.04 6.47 -9.69
C LEU A 118 1.27 6.33 -10.49
N MET A 119 2.30 7.12 -10.18
CA MET A 119 3.61 6.99 -10.84
C MET A 119 4.27 5.64 -10.51
N ASN A 120 4.20 5.17 -9.27
CA ASN A 120 4.67 3.83 -8.90
C ASN A 120 3.88 2.73 -9.61
N LEU A 121 2.54 2.85 -9.62
CA LEU A 121 1.63 1.95 -10.35
C LEU A 121 2.05 1.83 -11.83
N LEU A 122 2.24 2.95 -12.51
CA LEU A 122 2.67 3.00 -13.90
C LEU A 122 4.08 2.41 -14.09
N GLY A 123 4.99 2.64 -13.14
CA GLY A 123 6.31 2.01 -13.12
C GLY A 123 6.24 0.49 -13.11
N HIS A 124 5.35 -0.09 -12.30
CA HIS A 124 5.12 -1.53 -12.26
C HIS A 124 4.38 -2.07 -13.50
N CYS A 125 3.41 -1.33 -14.04
CA CYS A 125 2.76 -1.67 -15.31
C CYS A 125 3.77 -1.70 -16.48
N HIS A 126 4.59 -0.66 -16.61
CA HIS A 126 5.65 -0.59 -17.61
C HIS A 126 6.70 -1.70 -17.39
N GLY A 127 7.06 -1.97 -16.14
CA GLY A 127 7.94 -3.07 -15.77
C GLY A 127 7.42 -4.45 -16.15
N LEU A 128 6.13 -4.70 -15.91
CA LEU A 128 5.45 -5.93 -16.30
C LEU A 128 5.42 -6.09 -17.83
N TRP A 129 5.07 -5.02 -18.56
CA TRP A 129 5.13 -5.02 -20.02
C TRP A 129 6.55 -5.36 -20.52
N ARG A 130 7.56 -4.70 -19.95
CA ARG A 130 8.97 -4.96 -20.28
C ARG A 130 9.39 -6.39 -19.99
N LEU A 131 8.95 -6.98 -18.87
CA LEU A 131 9.23 -8.37 -18.51
C LEU A 131 8.68 -9.31 -19.57
N HIS A 132 7.43 -9.11 -20.00
CA HIS A 132 6.78 -9.91 -21.05
C HIS A 132 7.42 -9.76 -22.43
N CYS A 133 7.90 -8.56 -22.79
CA CYS A 133 8.56 -8.35 -24.07
C CYS A 133 10.01 -8.85 -24.11
N SER A 134 10.70 -8.88 -22.97
CA SER A 134 12.14 -9.18 -22.91
C SER A 134 12.46 -10.64 -22.58
N LEU A 135 11.50 -11.39 -22.03
CA LEU A 135 11.72 -12.75 -21.55
C LEU A 135 10.63 -13.71 -22.06
N PRO A 136 11.00 -14.96 -22.42
CA PRO A 136 10.01 -15.98 -22.69
C PRO A 136 9.31 -16.43 -21.40
N SER A 137 8.09 -16.95 -21.51
CA SER A 137 7.27 -17.39 -20.37
C SER A 137 7.89 -18.51 -19.52
N HIS A 138 8.80 -19.29 -20.11
CA HIS A 138 9.54 -20.36 -19.45
C HIS A 138 10.86 -19.89 -18.79
N ALA A 139 11.14 -18.58 -18.82
CA ALA A 139 12.32 -18.02 -18.19
C ALA A 139 12.34 -18.29 -16.67
N PRO A 140 13.52 -18.50 -16.08
CA PRO A 140 13.67 -18.71 -14.65
C PRO A 140 13.10 -17.51 -13.89
N MET A 141 12.33 -17.79 -12.85
CA MET A 141 11.66 -16.77 -12.01
C MET A 141 10.66 -15.86 -12.74
N PHE A 142 10.33 -16.09 -14.02
CA PHE A 142 9.37 -15.26 -14.75
C PHE A 142 8.02 -15.15 -14.02
N SER A 143 7.47 -16.28 -13.58
CA SER A 143 6.21 -16.32 -12.83
C SER A 143 6.31 -15.54 -11.50
N THR A 144 7.44 -15.64 -10.80
CA THR A 144 7.68 -14.91 -9.55
C THR A 144 7.68 -13.40 -9.77
N TRP A 145 8.42 -12.92 -10.78
CA TRP A 145 8.51 -11.49 -11.08
C TRP A 145 7.23 -10.91 -11.68
N ARG A 146 6.50 -11.71 -12.47
CA ARG A 146 5.16 -11.35 -12.95
C ARG A 146 4.19 -11.15 -11.78
N ASN A 147 4.15 -12.11 -10.85
CA ASN A 147 3.28 -12.03 -9.69
C ASN A 147 3.67 -10.88 -8.74
N TYR A 148 4.97 -10.63 -8.54
CA TYR A 148 5.45 -9.45 -7.81
C TYR A 148 4.91 -8.14 -8.43
N ALA A 149 4.96 -8.02 -9.76
CA ALA A 149 4.43 -6.86 -10.46
C ALA A 149 2.92 -6.71 -10.23
N LEU A 150 2.15 -7.79 -10.34
CA LEU A 150 0.69 -7.77 -10.12
C LEU A 150 0.31 -7.38 -8.69
N VAL A 151 1.01 -7.94 -7.69
CA VAL A 151 0.81 -7.59 -6.28
C VAL A 151 1.15 -6.12 -6.03
N SER A 152 2.24 -5.63 -6.62
CA SER A 152 2.65 -4.22 -6.49
C SER A 152 1.64 -3.29 -7.18
N ILE A 153 1.15 -3.64 -8.37
CA ILE A 153 0.10 -2.89 -9.08
C ILE A 153 -1.16 -2.79 -8.21
N ASN A 154 -1.59 -3.89 -7.59
CA ASN A 154 -2.72 -3.88 -6.67
C ASN A 154 -2.47 -2.96 -5.45
N ALA A 155 -1.27 -3.02 -4.86
CA ALA A 155 -0.91 -2.16 -3.73
C ALA A 155 -0.94 -0.67 -4.07
N TRP A 156 -0.28 -0.28 -5.16
CA TRP A 156 -0.23 1.12 -5.59
C TRP A 156 -1.59 1.66 -6.06
N PHE A 157 -2.44 0.79 -6.62
CA PHE A 157 -3.82 1.13 -6.94
C PHE A 157 -4.61 1.47 -5.68
N TRP A 158 -4.63 0.59 -4.68
CA TRP A 158 -5.37 0.84 -3.44
C TRP A 158 -4.80 2.01 -2.65
N SER A 159 -3.49 2.22 -2.71
CA SER A 159 -2.86 3.42 -2.17
C SER A 159 -3.38 4.69 -2.84
N ALA A 160 -3.41 4.75 -4.17
CA ALA A 160 -3.94 5.90 -4.90
C ALA A 160 -5.42 6.15 -4.57
N VAL A 161 -6.23 5.09 -4.46
CA VAL A 161 -7.66 5.20 -4.10
C VAL A 161 -7.85 5.74 -2.68
N PHE A 162 -7.08 5.23 -1.71
CA PHE A 162 -7.14 5.69 -0.32
C PHE A 162 -6.74 7.17 -0.17
N HIS A 163 -5.65 7.58 -0.82
CA HIS A 163 -5.19 8.98 -0.80
C HIS A 163 -6.10 9.93 -1.57
N ALA A 164 -6.84 9.43 -2.56
CA ALA A 164 -7.86 10.19 -3.25
C ALA A 164 -9.06 10.46 -2.33
N ARG A 165 -9.50 9.43 -1.60
CA ARG A 165 -10.61 9.50 -0.65
C ARG A 165 -10.43 8.53 0.50
N ASP A 166 -10.31 9.10 1.69
CA ASP A 166 -10.15 8.37 2.93
C ASP A 166 -11.50 7.79 3.39
N LEU A 167 -11.66 6.47 3.24
CA LEU A 167 -12.78 5.69 3.76
C LEU A 167 -12.20 4.50 4.54
N VAL A 168 -12.90 4.05 5.58
CA VAL A 168 -12.49 2.87 6.37
C VAL A 168 -12.25 1.64 5.49
N PHE A 169 -13.03 1.49 4.41
CA PHE A 169 -12.85 0.40 3.46
C PHE A 169 -11.58 0.56 2.60
N THR A 170 -11.33 1.74 2.04
CA THR A 170 -10.16 2.01 1.19
C THR A 170 -8.88 2.00 2.02
N GLU A 171 -8.93 2.50 3.25
CA GLU A 171 -7.87 2.39 4.24
C GLU A 171 -7.49 0.92 4.46
N ARG A 172 -8.44 0.06 4.82
CA ARG A 172 -8.13 -1.37 5.03
C ARG A 172 -7.48 -2.01 3.81
N LEU A 173 -7.93 -1.67 2.60
CA LEU A 173 -7.38 -2.23 1.37
C LEU A 173 -5.98 -1.72 1.04
N ASP A 174 -5.67 -0.45 1.27
CA ASP A 174 -4.30 0.08 1.16
C ASP A 174 -3.36 -0.69 2.11
N TYR A 175 -3.79 -0.86 3.36
CA TYR A 175 -3.02 -1.52 4.41
C TYR A 175 -2.75 -3.00 4.10
N PHE A 176 -3.79 -3.74 3.72
CA PHE A 176 -3.69 -5.15 3.38
C PHE A 176 -2.84 -5.35 2.13
N SER A 177 -3.03 -4.51 1.11
CA SER A 177 -2.28 -4.62 -0.13
C SER A 177 -0.80 -4.23 0.04
N ALA A 178 -0.48 -3.23 0.86
CA ALA A 178 0.90 -2.89 1.23
C ALA A 178 1.61 -4.06 1.92
N LEU A 179 0.97 -4.71 2.90
CA LEU A 179 1.53 -5.89 3.55
C LEU A 179 1.75 -7.03 2.53
N SER A 180 0.81 -7.24 1.62
CA SER A 180 0.93 -8.28 0.59
C SER A 180 2.16 -8.05 -0.30
N MET A 181 2.46 -6.80 -0.65
CA MET A 181 3.64 -6.42 -1.44
C MET A 181 4.94 -6.69 -0.69
N VAL A 182 5.01 -6.32 0.60
CA VAL A 182 6.19 -6.55 1.45
C VAL A 182 6.41 -8.04 1.71
N LEU A 183 5.36 -8.81 1.99
CA LEU A 183 5.48 -10.26 2.17
C LEU A 183 5.88 -10.96 0.86
N TYR A 184 5.37 -10.50 -0.29
CA TYR A 184 5.76 -11.06 -1.57
C TYR A 184 7.21 -10.74 -1.93
N SER A 185 7.71 -9.55 -1.62
CA SER A 185 9.12 -9.20 -1.85
C SER A 185 10.05 -10.08 -1.00
N LEU A 186 9.71 -10.30 0.27
CA LEU A 186 10.41 -11.25 1.14
C LEU A 186 10.38 -12.68 0.59
N TYR A 187 9.21 -13.13 0.13
CA TYR A 187 9.07 -14.42 -0.54
C TYR A 187 9.98 -14.53 -1.77
N ALA A 188 9.94 -13.55 -2.67
CA ALA A 188 10.75 -13.54 -3.90
C ALA A 188 12.26 -13.59 -3.58
N LEU A 189 12.72 -12.86 -2.56
CA LEU A 189 14.09 -12.89 -2.08
C LEU A 189 14.48 -14.29 -1.55
N CYS A 190 13.64 -14.91 -0.73
CA CYS A 190 13.88 -16.25 -0.20
C CYS A 190 13.95 -17.31 -1.33
N ILE A 191 13.01 -17.27 -2.28
CA ILE A 191 13.01 -18.19 -3.43
C ILE A 191 14.27 -18.03 -4.28
N ARG A 192 14.72 -16.78 -4.44
CA ARG A 192 15.96 -16.47 -5.15
C ARG A 192 17.19 -17.02 -4.42
N ALA A 193 17.27 -16.84 -3.10
CA ALA A 193 18.37 -17.33 -2.27
C ALA A 193 18.45 -18.86 -2.24
N VAL A 194 17.31 -19.56 -2.23
CA VAL A 194 17.24 -21.03 -2.31
C VAL A 194 17.75 -21.55 -3.67
N GLY A 195 17.56 -20.78 -4.74
CA GLY A 195 18.03 -21.12 -6.08
C GLY A 195 17.20 -22.20 -6.79
N ARG A 196 17.84 -22.98 -7.66
CA ARG A 196 17.18 -24.05 -8.45
C ARG A 196 17.11 -25.36 -7.66
N GLY A 197 15.98 -26.07 -7.78
CA GLY A 197 15.67 -27.25 -6.97
C GLY A 197 15.14 -26.91 -5.56
N ARG A 198 14.70 -27.94 -4.81
CA ARG A 198 14.14 -27.84 -3.44
C ARG A 198 12.75 -27.17 -3.36
N ASP A 199 11.83 -27.64 -4.19
CA ASP A 199 10.47 -27.07 -4.26
C ASP A 199 9.70 -27.17 -2.94
N HIS A 200 9.97 -28.17 -2.11
CA HIS A 200 9.39 -28.27 -0.77
C HIS A 200 9.75 -27.07 0.12
N ILE A 201 11.00 -26.61 0.10
CA ILE A 201 11.40 -25.42 0.90
C ILE A 201 10.67 -24.18 0.39
N LYS A 202 10.57 -24.04 -0.95
CA LYS A 202 9.86 -22.92 -1.59
C LYS A 202 8.38 -22.90 -1.22
N GLN A 203 7.74 -24.06 -1.21
CA GLN A 203 6.36 -24.24 -0.79
C GLN A 203 6.19 -23.91 0.70
N SER A 204 7.09 -24.37 1.58
CA SER A 204 7.05 -24.06 3.01
C SER A 204 7.19 -22.56 3.28
N VAL A 205 8.10 -21.87 2.60
CA VAL A 205 8.24 -20.40 2.72
C VAL A 205 6.98 -19.70 2.23
N GLY A 206 6.42 -20.12 1.09
CA GLY A 206 5.16 -19.57 0.58
C GLY A 206 4.00 -19.77 1.54
N ALA A 207 3.86 -20.98 2.11
CA ALA A 207 2.84 -21.29 3.12
C ALA A 207 3.00 -20.44 4.39
N ALA A 208 4.23 -20.22 4.85
CA ALA A 208 4.50 -19.35 5.99
C ALA A 208 4.09 -17.89 5.69
N CYS A 209 4.44 -17.34 4.52
CA CYS A 209 4.01 -16.00 4.10
C CYS A 209 2.48 -15.88 4.03
N VAL A 210 1.79 -16.88 3.48
CA VAL A 210 0.31 -16.89 3.40
C VAL A 210 -0.31 -16.99 4.79
N ALA A 211 0.22 -17.82 5.68
CA ALA A 211 -0.26 -17.96 7.04
C ALA A 211 -0.09 -16.64 7.83
N LEU A 212 1.06 -15.99 7.69
CA LEU A 212 1.33 -14.67 8.29
C LEU A 212 0.35 -13.61 7.77
N TYR A 213 0.12 -13.57 6.46
CA TYR A 213 -0.85 -12.66 5.85
C TYR A 213 -2.26 -12.92 6.40
N ALA A 214 -2.74 -14.16 6.35
CA ALA A 214 -4.07 -14.53 6.83
C ALA A 214 -4.28 -14.20 8.31
N TYR A 215 -3.28 -14.49 9.16
CA TYR A 215 -3.32 -14.13 10.57
C TYR A 215 -3.39 -12.62 10.77
N HIS A 216 -2.61 -11.83 10.01
CA HIS A 216 -2.61 -10.38 10.11
C HIS A 216 -3.95 -9.77 9.68
N ILE A 217 -4.53 -10.25 8.57
CA ILE A 217 -5.88 -9.84 8.13
C ILE A 217 -6.91 -10.17 9.22
N TRP A 218 -6.86 -11.39 9.77
CA TRP A 218 -7.76 -11.80 10.85
C TRP A 218 -7.62 -10.90 12.07
N TYR A 219 -6.39 -10.61 12.50
CA TYR A 219 -6.08 -9.76 13.65
C TYR A 219 -6.63 -8.33 13.49
N LEU A 220 -6.34 -7.68 12.36
CA LEU A 220 -6.79 -6.32 12.06
C LEU A 220 -8.30 -6.21 11.83
N THR A 221 -8.96 -7.32 11.50
CA THR A 221 -10.42 -7.34 11.31
C THR A 221 -11.17 -7.52 12.63
N HIS A 222 -10.62 -8.26 13.59
CA HIS A 222 -11.33 -8.66 14.82
C HIS A 222 -10.94 -7.87 16.08
N LYS A 223 -9.76 -7.25 16.12
CA LYS A 223 -9.39 -6.28 17.15
C LYS A 223 -9.40 -4.89 16.50
N HIS A 224 -9.97 -3.89 17.19
CA HIS A 224 -10.02 -2.50 16.72
C HIS A 224 -8.78 -2.15 15.89
N PHE A 225 -8.99 -1.72 14.64
CA PHE A 225 -7.95 -1.56 13.64
C PHE A 225 -6.85 -0.63 14.17
N ASP A 226 -5.73 -1.22 14.59
CA ASP A 226 -4.61 -0.49 15.17
C ASP A 226 -3.64 -0.12 14.05
N TYR A 227 -3.81 1.12 13.57
CA TYR A 227 -2.93 1.75 12.59
C TYR A 227 -1.45 1.65 12.99
N SER A 228 -1.16 1.90 14.26
CA SER A 228 0.20 1.88 14.78
C SER A 228 0.79 0.48 14.74
N TYR A 229 -0.02 -0.54 15.01
CA TYR A 229 0.39 -1.93 14.83
C TYR A 229 0.65 -2.26 13.36
N ASN A 230 -0.25 -1.91 12.44
CA ASN A 230 -0.03 -2.21 11.02
C ASN A 230 1.24 -1.53 10.48
N MET A 231 1.42 -0.24 10.78
CA MET A 231 2.61 0.48 10.35
C MET A 231 3.86 -0.15 10.97
N LYS A 232 3.85 -0.50 12.27
CA LYS A 232 4.97 -1.22 12.89
C LYS A 232 5.24 -2.58 12.25
N VAL A 233 4.24 -3.35 11.87
CA VAL A 233 4.44 -4.65 11.20
C VAL A 233 5.02 -4.45 9.80
N ASN A 234 4.45 -3.55 9.00
CA ASN A 234 4.94 -3.23 7.66
C ASN A 234 6.36 -2.67 7.71
N VAL A 235 6.64 -1.77 8.66
CA VAL A 235 7.96 -1.20 8.91
C VAL A 235 8.90 -2.27 9.44
N THR A 236 8.56 -3.13 10.41
CA THR A 236 9.47 -4.17 10.93
C THR A 236 9.80 -5.23 9.89
N ILE A 237 8.81 -5.67 9.09
CA ILE A 237 9.06 -6.60 7.97
C ILE A 237 9.81 -5.87 6.84
N GLY A 238 9.54 -4.59 6.65
CA GLY A 238 10.20 -3.70 5.70
C GLY A 238 11.60 -3.24 6.13
N ASP A 239 11.93 -3.22 7.42
CA ASP A 239 13.14 -2.64 8.06
C ASP A 239 14.37 -3.54 7.93
N VAL A 240 14.28 -4.54 7.06
CA VAL A 240 15.45 -5.04 6.33
C VAL A 240 15.82 -4.08 5.16
N HIS A 241 15.10 -2.96 4.98
CA HIS A 241 15.20 -2.10 3.80
C HIS A 241 14.77 -0.61 3.96
N LEU A 242 15.32 0.09 4.96
CA LEU A 242 15.40 1.56 5.15
C LEU A 242 14.53 2.20 6.24
N LEU A 243 15.22 3.03 7.05
CA LEU A 243 14.73 3.81 8.19
C LEU A 243 13.96 5.08 7.79
N LEU A 244 12.86 5.29 8.53
CA LEU A 244 12.28 6.54 9.06
C LEU A 244 12.46 7.82 8.25
N LEU A 245 11.34 8.36 7.77
CA LEU A 245 10.93 9.76 7.92
C LEU A 245 9.42 9.82 7.62
N ASP A 246 8.75 10.90 8.01
CA ASP A 246 7.40 11.24 7.53
C ASP A 246 7.56 12.40 6.54
N ALA A 247 7.71 12.25 5.23
CA ALA A 247 8.06 11.15 4.33
C ALA A 247 7.07 10.08 3.87
N HIS A 248 5.75 10.17 4.06
CA HIS A 248 4.86 9.25 3.30
C HIS A 248 4.79 9.61 1.79
N ALA A 249 4.52 10.88 1.45
CA ALA A 249 4.54 11.32 0.05
C ALA A 249 5.96 11.35 -0.53
N LEU A 250 6.97 11.74 0.27
CA LEU A 250 8.38 11.63 -0.16
C LEU A 250 8.82 10.18 -0.30
N TRP A 251 8.32 9.25 0.52
CA TRP A 251 8.54 7.82 0.34
C TRP A 251 7.98 7.38 -1.00
N HIS A 252 6.71 7.71 -1.29
CA HIS A 252 6.11 7.42 -2.60
C HIS A 252 6.94 8.00 -3.74
N LEU A 253 7.41 9.24 -3.62
CA LEU A 253 8.26 9.89 -4.62
C LEU A 253 9.62 9.17 -4.76
N CYS A 254 10.29 8.89 -3.64
CA CYS A 254 11.58 8.20 -3.60
C CYS A 254 11.49 6.77 -4.15
N THR A 255 10.33 6.13 -4.05
CA THR A 255 10.12 4.80 -4.62
C THR A 255 9.82 4.83 -6.12
N VAL A 256 9.38 5.95 -6.72
CA VAL A 256 9.05 6.03 -8.17
C VAL A 256 10.18 5.51 -9.08
N PRO A 257 11.47 5.86 -8.89
CA PRO A 257 12.53 5.35 -9.74
C PRO A 257 12.83 3.86 -9.51
N LEU A 258 12.50 3.32 -8.32
CA LEU A 258 12.88 1.96 -7.93
C LEU A 258 12.29 0.89 -8.85
N PRO A 259 10.99 0.88 -9.23
CA PRO A 259 10.48 -0.04 -10.23
C PRO A 259 11.33 -0.03 -11.50
N LEU A 260 11.69 1.15 -12.03
CA LEU A 260 12.43 1.25 -13.29
C LEU A 260 13.80 0.56 -13.21
N TYR A 261 14.55 0.81 -12.14
CA TYR A 261 15.86 0.16 -11.92
C TYR A 261 15.70 -1.32 -11.59
N TRP A 262 14.69 -1.67 -10.79
CA TRP A 262 14.41 -3.04 -10.38
C TRP A 262 14.09 -3.93 -11.58
N TYR A 263 13.17 -3.50 -12.45
CA TYR A 263 12.81 -4.27 -13.65
C TYR A 263 13.98 -4.43 -14.61
N ARG A 264 14.86 -3.42 -14.74
CA ARG A 264 16.11 -3.57 -15.52
C ARG A 264 17.01 -4.64 -14.93
N PHE A 265 17.19 -4.64 -13.61
CA PHE A 265 18.00 -5.63 -12.90
C PHE A 265 17.44 -7.05 -13.04
N VAL A 266 16.16 -7.27 -12.73
CA VAL A 266 15.56 -8.62 -12.77
C VAL A 266 15.50 -9.19 -14.19
N ILE A 267 15.28 -8.35 -15.22
CA ILE A 267 15.33 -8.79 -16.62
C ILE A 267 16.74 -9.26 -16.97
N ALA A 268 17.76 -8.45 -16.67
CA ALA A 268 19.16 -8.79 -16.95
C ALA A 268 19.58 -10.08 -16.20
N ASP A 269 19.13 -10.23 -14.95
CA ASP A 269 19.39 -11.43 -14.17
C ASP A 269 18.70 -12.67 -14.75
N CYS A 270 17.44 -12.58 -15.15
CA CYS A 270 16.73 -13.68 -15.81
C CYS A 270 17.42 -14.10 -17.12
N GLN A 271 17.88 -13.13 -17.92
CA GLN A 271 18.64 -13.37 -19.15
C GLN A 271 19.96 -14.09 -18.85
N TYR A 272 20.74 -13.59 -17.88
CA TYR A 272 21.99 -14.22 -17.46
C TYR A 272 21.81 -15.69 -17.04
N ILE A 273 20.74 -15.98 -16.29
CA ILE A 273 20.42 -17.34 -15.85
C ILE A 273 19.96 -18.21 -17.03
N LEU A 274 19.19 -17.67 -17.97
CA LEU A 274 18.78 -18.36 -19.20
C LEU A 274 19.98 -18.77 -20.04
N ASP A 275 20.84 -17.82 -20.39
CA ASP A 275 22.00 -18.03 -21.25
C ASP A 275 22.93 -19.10 -20.67
N LYS A 276 23.18 -19.06 -19.35
CA LYS A 276 23.93 -20.11 -18.65
C LYS A 276 23.29 -21.49 -18.75
N THR A 277 21.95 -21.55 -18.70
CA THR A 277 21.22 -22.82 -18.77
C THR A 277 21.27 -23.40 -20.19
N GLU A 278 21.16 -22.55 -21.20
CA GLU A 278 21.26 -22.94 -22.61
C GLU A 278 22.68 -23.38 -22.96
N ALA A 279 23.70 -22.58 -22.59
CA ALA A 279 25.10 -22.94 -22.78
C ALA A 279 25.46 -24.28 -22.11
N TYR A 280 24.94 -24.55 -20.90
CA TYR A 280 25.13 -25.85 -20.24
C TYR A 280 24.51 -27.01 -21.02
N ARG A 281 23.31 -26.83 -21.61
CA ARG A 281 22.66 -27.86 -22.45
C ARG A 281 23.43 -28.15 -23.73
N GLU A 282 24.14 -27.17 -24.27
CA GLU A 282 24.94 -27.34 -25.50
C GLU A 282 26.28 -28.05 -25.28
N THR A 283 26.71 -28.27 -24.03
CA THR A 283 27.97 -28.98 -23.75
C THR A 283 27.97 -30.41 -24.33
N PRO A 284 29.11 -30.90 -24.87
CA PRO A 284 29.19 -32.24 -25.46
C PRO A 284 28.77 -33.35 -24.48
N TYR A 285 29.16 -33.21 -23.21
CA TYR A 285 28.78 -34.11 -22.13
C TYR A 285 27.26 -34.29 -22.02
N HIS A 286 26.50 -33.19 -22.00
CA HIS A 286 25.06 -33.24 -21.82
C HIS A 286 24.30 -33.72 -23.07
N ARG A 287 24.79 -33.35 -24.27
CA ARG A 287 24.24 -33.82 -25.54
C ARG A 287 24.42 -35.33 -25.73
N LEU A 288 25.54 -35.89 -25.29
CA LEU A 288 25.80 -37.33 -25.36
C LEU A 288 24.88 -38.10 -24.40
N HIS A 289 24.74 -37.65 -23.16
CA HIS A 289 23.88 -38.33 -22.18
C HIS A 289 22.38 -38.19 -22.44
N GLN A 290 21.91 -37.12 -23.09
CA GLN A 290 20.51 -37.04 -23.55
C GLN A 290 20.19 -38.00 -24.70
N ARG A 291 21.16 -38.30 -25.58
CA ARG A 291 20.97 -39.28 -26.67
C ARG A 291 20.96 -40.72 -26.16
N SER A 292 21.69 -41.02 -25.09
CA SER A 292 21.75 -42.36 -24.48
C SER A 292 20.50 -42.76 -23.69
N PHE A 293 19.59 -41.83 -23.41
CA PHE A 293 18.38 -42.04 -22.60
C PHE A 293 17.07 -41.90 -23.40
N LYS A 294 17.07 -42.24 -24.70
CA LYS A 294 15.80 -42.57 -25.37
C LYS A 294 15.37 -43.96 -24.89
N PRO A 295 14.19 -44.12 -24.24
CA PRO A 295 13.67 -45.45 -23.97
C PRO A 295 13.53 -46.15 -25.31
N PHE A 296 14.06 -47.37 -25.41
CA PHE A 296 13.74 -48.29 -26.48
C PHE A 296 12.23 -48.56 -26.40
N VAL A 297 11.43 -47.78 -27.12
CA VAL A 297 10.04 -48.14 -27.38
C VAL A 297 10.14 -49.22 -28.43
N GLY A 298 10.10 -50.49 -27.97
CA GLY A 298 10.06 -51.65 -28.84
C GLY A 298 8.80 -51.62 -29.70
N GLU A 299 9.00 -51.79 -31.01
CA GLU A 299 7.98 -52.12 -32.00
C GLU A 299 7.37 -53.51 -31.74
#